data_AF-A0A218ZS31-F1
#
_entry.id   AF-A0A218ZS31-F1
#
_cell.length_a   1.000
_cell.length_b   1.000
_cell.length_c   1.000
_cell.angle_alpha   90.00
_cell.angle_beta   90.00
_cell.angle_gamma   90.00
#
_symmetry.space_group_name_H-M   'P 1'
#
loop_
_entity.id
_entity.type
_entity.pdbx_description
1 polymer ?
#
loop_
_entity_poly.entity_id
_entity_poly.type
_entity_poly.pdbx_seq_one_letter_code
_entity_poly.pdbx_strand_id
1 'polypeptide(L)'
;MKIFGDKGYDLKAIFNAFGSNTIIPLGKSASTRSHGSPARARIVKLFKKISEKEWKESVQYEKRGNVEIYFSGLNRTMGEANNAARPDYIAQEIALKVQYYNIMR
;
A
#
# COMPACT_ATOMS: atom_id res chain seq x y z
N MET A 1 -6.50 11.73 -1.46
CA MET A 1 -6.08 10.37 -1.89
C MET A 1 -5.46 9.67 -0.70
N LYS A 2 -5.88 8.45 -0.36
CA LYS A 2 -5.28 7.65 0.73
C LYS A 2 -4.24 6.69 0.14
N ILE A 3 -3.12 6.49 0.82
CA ILE A 3 -2.05 5.59 0.37
C ILE A 3 -1.92 4.48 1.39
N PHE A 4 -2.21 3.26 0.95
CA PHE A 4 -2.09 2.07 1.78
C PHE A 4 -0.75 1.39 1.50
N GLY A 5 -0.15 0.82 2.54
CA GLY A 5 1.08 0.05 2.39
C GLY A 5 1.29 -0.89 3.56
N ASP A 6 2.12 -1.90 3.32
CA ASP A 6 2.53 -2.84 4.34
C ASP A 6 3.44 -2.24 5.40
N LYS A 7 3.50 -2.91 6.54
CA LYS A 7 4.39 -2.57 7.65
C LYS A 7 5.87 -2.44 7.24
N GLY A 8 6.31 -3.16 6.20
CA GLY A 8 7.65 -3.03 5.63
C GLY A 8 7.94 -1.65 5.01
N TYR A 9 6.90 -0.89 4.67
CA TYR A 9 6.96 0.47 4.15
C TYR A 9 6.85 1.54 5.26
N ASP A 10 7.05 1.18 6.54
CA ASP A 10 7.16 2.14 7.65
C ASP A 10 8.48 2.94 7.57
N LEU A 11 8.60 3.79 6.55
CA LEU A 11 9.77 4.60 6.25
C LEU A 11 9.44 6.08 6.34
N LYS A 12 10.30 6.87 7.00
CA LYS A 12 10.11 8.33 7.14
C LYS A 12 9.92 9.03 5.79
N ALA A 13 10.65 8.60 4.76
CA ALA A 13 10.56 9.16 3.42
C ALA A 13 9.13 9.10 2.85
N ILE A 14 8.43 7.97 3.07
CA ILE A 14 7.06 7.77 2.60
C ILE A 14 6.10 8.69 3.36
N PHE A 15 6.21 8.76 4.69
CA PHE A 15 5.40 9.69 5.49
C PHE A 15 5.71 11.16 5.20
N ASN A 16 6.92 11.51 4.78
CA ASN A 16 7.28 12.88 4.41
C ASN A 16 6.75 13.24 3.02
N ALA A 17 6.78 12.30 2.08
CA ALA A 17 6.25 12.50 0.73
C ALA A 17 4.72 12.63 0.72
N PHE A 18 4.02 11.84 1.54
CA PHE A 18 2.56 11.69 1.46
C PHE A 18 1.81 12.16 2.71
N GLY A 19 2.52 12.51 3.78
CA GLY A 19 1.97 13.18 4.95
C GLY A 19 0.91 12.36 5.70
N SER A 20 -0.21 13.00 6.02
CA SER A 20 -1.33 12.39 6.74
C SER A 20 -2.17 11.43 5.90
N ASN A 21 -1.92 11.35 4.59
CA ASN A 21 -2.61 10.43 3.69
C ASN A 21 -2.02 9.00 3.72
N THR A 22 -0.86 8.84 4.37
CA THR A 22 -0.16 7.56 4.52
C THR A 22 -0.83 6.70 5.58
N ILE A 23 -1.37 5.56 5.16
CA ILE A 23 -2.01 4.55 5.99
C ILE A 23 -1.14 3.29 5.93
N ILE A 24 -0.11 3.27 6.78
CA ILE A 24 0.85 2.18 6.88
C ILE A 24 0.95 1.74 8.34
N PRO A 25 0.81 0.44 8.66
CA PRO A 25 1.00 -0.06 10.02
C PRO A 25 2.43 0.18 10.50
N LEU A 26 2.59 0.51 11.77
CA LEU A 26 3.89 0.81 12.33
C LEU A 26 4.71 -0.44 12.68
N GLY A 27 6.04 -0.33 12.55
CA GLY A 27 7.03 -1.26 13.08
C GLY A 27 6.84 -1.54 14.58
N LYS A 28 7.15 -2.76 15.05
CA LYS A 28 7.08 -3.10 16.50
C LYS A 28 7.96 -2.18 17.37
N SER A 29 9.03 -1.62 16.81
CA SER A 29 9.97 -0.69 17.47
C SER A 29 9.73 0.78 17.09
N ALA A 30 8.54 1.15 16.59
CA ALA A 30 8.28 2.50 16.14
C ALA A 30 8.39 3.52 17.30
N SER A 31 9.44 4.35 17.25
CA SER A 31 9.68 5.37 18.25
C SER A 31 8.80 6.61 18.06
N THR A 32 8.29 7.14 19.19
CA THR A 32 7.60 8.45 19.25
C THR A 32 8.53 9.62 18.97
N ARG A 33 9.85 9.44 19.12
CA ARG A 33 10.88 10.46 18.83
C ARG A 33 11.29 10.42 17.36
N SER A 34 10.33 10.38 16.44
CA SER A 34 10.57 10.38 15.00
C SER A 34 11.12 11.74 14.54
N HIS A 35 12.41 12.01 14.81
CA HIS A 35 13.12 13.17 14.29
C HIS A 35 13.08 13.12 12.75
N GLY A 36 12.62 14.20 12.13
CA GLY A 36 12.52 14.33 10.67
C GLY A 36 11.22 13.84 10.04
N SER A 37 10.20 13.40 10.78
CA SER A 37 8.87 13.12 10.21
C SER A 37 7.72 13.39 11.19
N PRO A 38 7.14 14.61 11.20
CA PRO A 38 6.00 14.95 12.05
C PRO A 38 4.74 14.11 11.75
N ALA A 39 4.52 13.75 10.48
CA ALA A 39 3.39 12.91 10.08
C ALA A 39 3.46 11.53 10.71
N ARG A 40 4.61 10.86 10.62
CA ARG A 40 4.85 9.58 11.28
C ARG A 40 4.71 9.69 12.79
N ALA A 41 5.26 10.73 13.41
CA ALA A 41 5.16 10.94 14.86
C ALA A 41 3.72 11.04 15.35
N ARG A 42 2.82 11.70 14.60
CA ARG A 42 1.38 11.78 14.93
C ARG A 42 0.72 10.41 14.91
N ILE A 43 1.01 9.60 13.89
CA ILE A 43 0.45 8.25 13.76
C ILE A 43 0.97 7.35 14.89
N VAL A 44 2.26 7.43 15.24
CA VAL A 44 2.83 6.70 16.38
C VAL A 44 2.16 7.10 17.70
N LYS A 45 1.90 8.38 17.92
CA LYS A 45 1.16 8.85 19.10
C LYS A 45 -0.26 8.31 19.12
N LEU A 46 -0.94 8.28 17.97
CA LEU A 46 -2.28 7.73 17.84
C LEU A 46 -2.28 6.24 18.17
N PHE A 47 -1.40 5.44 17.58
CA PHE A 47 -1.21 4.00 17.85
C PHE A 47 -0.84 3.65 19.30
N LYS A 48 -0.30 4.60 20.08
CA LYS A 48 -0.08 4.40 21.51
C LYS A 48 -1.33 4.73 22.34
N LYS A 49 -2.21 5.58 21.82
CA LYS A 49 -3.45 5.99 22.47
C LYS A 49 -4.59 5.00 22.18
N ILE A 50 -4.62 4.44 20.98
CA ILE A 50 -5.59 3.43 20.54
C ILE A 50 -4.84 2.16 20.13
N SER A 51 -5.46 1.00 20.22
CA SER A 51 -4.86 -0.25 19.76
C SER A 51 -4.63 -0.25 18.24
N GLU A 52 -3.69 -1.08 17.76
CA GLU A 52 -3.45 -1.26 16.30
C GLU A 52 -4.72 -1.69 15.56
N LYS A 53 -5.58 -2.49 16.20
CA LYS A 53 -6.85 -2.95 15.64
C LYS A 53 -7.81 -1.78 15.43
N GLU A 54 -8.04 -0.98 16.47
CA GLU A 54 -8.90 0.21 16.40
C GLU A 54 -8.38 1.22 15.37
N TRP A 55 -7.06 1.38 15.28
CA TRP A 55 -6.46 2.22 14.24
C TRP A 55 -6.79 1.70 12.84
N LYS A 56 -6.59 0.40 12.58
CA LYS A 56 -6.88 -0.23 11.27
C LYS A 56 -8.34 -0.07 10.86
N GLU A 57 -9.26 -0.24 11.80
CA GLU A 57 -10.70 -0.03 11.57
C GLU A 57 -11.00 1.44 11.24
N SER A 58 -10.45 2.39 12.02
CA SER A 58 -10.69 3.83 11.83
C SER A 58 -10.24 4.35 10.45
N VAL A 59 -9.17 3.75 9.90
CA VAL A 59 -8.61 4.14 8.61
C VAL A 59 -9.11 3.30 7.44
N GLN A 60 -9.96 2.30 7.71
CA GLN A 60 -10.45 1.29 6.76
C GLN A 60 -9.31 0.56 6.06
N TYR A 61 -8.31 0.11 6.83
CA TYR A 61 -7.10 -0.55 6.33
C TYR A 61 -7.41 -1.83 5.54
N GLU A 62 -8.53 -2.50 5.85
CA GLU A 62 -9.05 -3.66 5.11
C GLU A 62 -9.24 -3.42 3.61
N LYS A 63 -9.45 -2.16 3.18
CA LYS A 63 -9.54 -1.79 1.75
C LYS A 63 -8.26 -2.09 0.98
N ARG A 64 -7.11 -2.26 1.64
CA ARG A 64 -5.87 -2.77 1.03
C ARG A 64 -6.09 -4.15 0.39
N GLY A 65 -6.85 -5.02 1.06
CA GLY A 65 -7.11 -6.38 0.60
C GLY A 65 -7.85 -6.42 -0.74
N ASN A 66 -8.66 -5.41 -1.06
CA ASN A 66 -9.35 -5.34 -2.35
C ASN A 66 -8.36 -5.25 -3.53
N VAL A 67 -7.23 -4.60 -3.33
CA VAL A 67 -6.16 -4.49 -4.33
C VAL A 67 -5.46 -5.84 -4.52
N GLU A 68 -5.20 -6.58 -3.44
CA GLU A 68 -4.65 -7.94 -3.51
C GLU A 68 -5.60 -8.92 -4.20
N ILE A 69 -6.90 -8.84 -3.90
CA ILE A 69 -7.92 -9.65 -4.57
C ILE A 69 -7.94 -9.33 -6.07
N TYR A 70 -7.87 -8.04 -6.44
CA TYR A 70 -7.80 -7.61 -7.84
C TYR A 70 -6.58 -8.22 -8.55
N PHE A 71 -5.37 -8.05 -8.00
CA PHE A 71 -4.15 -8.57 -8.63
C PHE A 71 -4.10 -10.11 -8.65
N SER A 72 -4.60 -10.77 -7.60
CA SER A 72 -4.74 -12.23 -7.58
C SER A 72 -5.67 -12.72 -8.69
N GLY A 73 -6.81 -12.05 -8.89
CA GLY A 73 -7.73 -12.34 -9.98
C GLY A 73 -7.09 -12.11 -11.36
N LEU A 74 -6.46 -10.95 -11.55
CA LEU A 74 -5.74 -10.60 -12.76
C LEU A 74 -4.70 -11.67 -13.13
N ASN A 75 -3.84 -12.05 -12.19
CA ASN A 75 -2.79 -13.04 -12.40
C ASN A 75 -3.35 -14.42 -12.75
N ARG A 76 -4.44 -14.84 -12.09
CA ARG A 76 -5.10 -16.12 -12.38
C ARG A 76 -5.72 -16.15 -13.78
N THR A 77 -6.31 -15.04 -14.22
CA THR A 77 -6.99 -14.96 -15.51
C THR A 77 -6.02 -14.73 -16.68
N MET A 78 -5.00 -13.89 -16.49
CA MET A 78 -4.09 -13.44 -17.56
C MET A 78 -2.73 -14.13 -17.58
N GLY A 79 -2.38 -14.86 -16.52
CA GLY A 79 -1.05 -15.44 -16.33
C GLY A 79 -0.02 -14.41 -15.83
N GLU A 80 0.85 -14.88 -14.93
CA GLU A 80 1.88 -14.04 -14.28
C GLU A 80 3.10 -13.76 -15.18
N ALA A 81 3.39 -14.67 -16.10
CA ALA A 81 4.53 -14.55 -17.00
C ALA A 81 4.29 -13.43 -18.03
N ASN A 82 5.31 -12.62 -18.27
CA ASN A 82 5.33 -11.67 -19.37
C ASN A 82 6.24 -12.21 -20.47
N ASN A 83 5.81 -12.04 -21.72
CA ASN A 83 6.59 -12.48 -22.88
C ASN A 83 7.62 -11.43 -23.31
N ALA A 84 7.36 -10.15 -23.02
CA ALA A 84 8.27 -9.07 -23.34
C ALA A 84 9.55 -9.12 -22.47
N ALA A 85 10.71 -8.88 -23.10
CA ALA A 85 12.01 -8.77 -22.41
C ALA A 85 12.43 -7.31 -22.13
N ARG A 86 11.87 -6.33 -22.86
CA ARG A 86 12.19 -4.91 -22.68
C ARG A 86 11.25 -4.28 -21.64
N PRO A 87 11.74 -3.47 -20.68
CA PRO A 87 10.92 -2.88 -19.62
C PRO A 87 9.70 -2.11 -20.15
N ASP A 88 9.89 -1.33 -21.21
CA ASP A 88 8.87 -0.51 -21.85
C ASP A 88 7.76 -1.38 -22.47
N TYR A 89 8.12 -2.53 -23.04
CA TYR A 89 7.16 -3.49 -23.58
C TYR A 89 6.49 -4.33 -22.48
N ILE A 90 7.20 -4.63 -21.39
CA ILE A 90 6.60 -5.27 -20.20
C ILE A 90 5.51 -4.37 -19.62
N ALA A 91 5.76 -3.06 -19.51
CA ALA A 91 4.76 -2.11 -19.03
C ALA A 91 3.51 -2.08 -19.93
N GLN A 92 3.71 -2.12 -21.26
CA GLN A 92 2.60 -2.20 -22.22
C GLN A 92 1.83 -3.51 -22.11
N GLU A 93 2.51 -4.65 -21.98
CA GLU A 93 1.89 -5.96 -21.81
C GLU A 93 1.04 -6.02 -20.54
N ILE A 94 1.57 -5.52 -19.42
CA ILE A 94 0.83 -5.43 -18.15
C ILE A 94 -0.39 -4.51 -18.30
N ALA A 95 -0.25 -3.35 -18.93
CA ALA A 95 -1.37 -2.43 -19.15
C ALA A 95 -2.48 -3.08 -19.98
N LEU A 96 -2.12 -3.83 -21.01
CA LEU A 96 -3.06 -4.56 -21.85
C LEU A 96 -3.78 -5.67 -21.07
N LYS A 97 -3.06 -6.46 -20.28
CA LYS A 97 -3.64 -7.48 -19.38
C LYS A 97 -4.65 -6.85 -18.41
N VAL A 98 -4.29 -5.73 -17.79
CA VAL A 98 -5.18 -4.97 -16.89
C VAL A 98 -6.44 -4.52 -17.62
N GLN A 99 -6.31 -3.95 -18.81
CA GLN A 99 -7.44 -3.48 -19.61
C GLN A 99 -8.39 -4.63 -19.98
N TYR A 100 -7.87 -5.75 -20.50
CA TYR A 100 -8.70 -6.91 -20.83
C TYR A 100 -9.39 -7.50 -19.60
N TYR A 101 -8.70 -7.56 -18.46
CA TYR A 101 -9.29 -8.07 -17.23
C TYR A 101 -10.45 -7.19 -16.75
N ASN A 102 -10.32 -5.87 -16.88
CA ASN A 102 -11.40 -4.93 -16.56
C ASN A 102 -12.61 -5.07 -17.51
N ILE A 103 -12.42 -5.53 -18.75
CA ILE A 103 -13.51 -5.78 -19.71
C ILE A 103 -14.26 -7.07 -19.38
N MET A 104 -13.55 -8.10 -18.91
CA MET A 104 -14.13 -9.42 -18.61
C MET A 104 -14.78 -9.52 -17.21
N ARG A 105 -14.51 -8.54 -16.34
CA ARG A 105 -14.99 -8.50 -14.96
C ARG A 105 -16.30 -7.74 -14.86
#